data_AF-A0A8T7CEH5-F1
#
_entry.id   AF-A0A8T7CEH5-F1
#
_cell.length_a   1.000
_cell.length_b   1.000
_cell.length_c   1.000
_cell.angle_alpha   90.00
_cell.angle_beta   90.00
_cell.angle_gamma   90.00
#
_symmetry.space_group_name_H-M   'P 1'
#
loop_
_entity.id
_entity.type
_entity.pdbx_description
1 polymer ?
#
loop_
_entity_poly.entity_id
_entity_poly.type
_entity_poly.pdbx_seq_one_letter_code
_entity_poly.pdbx_strand_id
1 'polypeptide(L)'
;MTRKSIDLVVATDPAWVDAPLGDFDAFMMDHANCERKASALAMSLVMKYADRPSIIPGLIDVALEELEHFQQVYQLMQERGLQLASDVPDPYVKELTKLMRHTRNERFIDQLLVASIIECRGAERFGLLAAALPDPQLKAFYSELHKAEIKHGHLFVHLLLKEYPEDQVYPRCEELMAEESRIMESLPRRPALH
;
A
#
# COMPACT_ATOMS: atom_id res chain seq x y z
N MET A 1 15.02 22.26 3.96
CA MET A 1 14.82 21.31 2.87
C MET A 1 13.42 20.77 3.03
N THR A 2 12.57 20.92 2.02
CA THR A 2 11.17 20.44 2.02
C THR A 2 11.20 18.93 2.20
N ARG A 3 10.70 18.40 3.33
CA ARG A 3 10.47 16.96 3.48
C ARG A 3 9.51 16.56 2.35
N LYS A 4 9.79 15.46 1.67
CA LYS A 4 8.99 14.94 0.55
C LYS A 4 8.78 13.43 0.61
N SER A 5 9.40 12.77 1.58
CA SER A 5 9.29 11.34 1.83
C SER A 5 8.63 11.08 3.18
N ILE A 6 8.00 9.92 3.28
CA ILE A 6 7.56 9.31 4.52
C ILE A 6 8.41 8.07 4.77
N ASP A 7 8.91 7.91 5.99
CA ASP A 7 9.86 6.87 6.35
C ASP A 7 9.28 6.04 7.50
N LEU A 8 8.89 4.79 7.24
CA LEU A 8 8.32 3.89 8.25
C LEU A 8 9.12 3.94 9.56
N VAL A 9 8.42 4.00 10.69
CA VAL A 9 9.05 4.18 12.01
C VAL A 9 9.76 2.91 12.47
N VAL A 10 9.26 1.75 12.04
CA VAL A 10 9.83 0.43 12.34
C VAL A 10 9.97 -0.39 11.06
N ALA A 11 11.08 -1.09 10.94
CA ALA A 11 11.31 -2.01 9.84
C ALA A 11 10.49 -3.30 10.02
N THR A 12 10.02 -3.90 8.93
CA THR A 12 9.45 -5.26 8.99
C THR A 12 10.53 -6.23 9.50
N ASP A 13 10.20 -7.03 10.51
CA ASP A 13 11.07 -8.12 10.96
C ASP A 13 11.34 -9.06 9.77
N PRO A 14 12.61 -9.32 9.39
CA PRO A 14 12.94 -10.22 8.29
C PRO A 14 12.28 -11.60 8.39
N ALA A 15 11.99 -12.11 9.59
CA ALA A 15 11.27 -13.36 9.81
C ALA A 15 9.77 -13.29 9.44
N TRP A 16 9.28 -12.14 8.96
CA TRP A 16 7.99 -12.03 8.28
C TRP A 16 7.95 -12.88 7.00
N VAL A 17 9.06 -12.98 6.25
CA VAL A 17 9.10 -13.69 4.95
C VAL A 17 8.78 -15.18 5.09
N ASP A 18 8.97 -15.76 6.27
CA ASP A 18 8.67 -17.17 6.54
C ASP A 18 7.19 -17.50 6.28
N ALA A 19 6.27 -16.57 6.57
CA ALA A 19 4.84 -16.81 6.39
C ALA A 19 4.43 -16.78 4.90
N PRO A 20 4.74 -15.75 4.09
CA PRO A 20 4.53 -15.79 2.64
C PRO A 20 5.26 -16.93 1.93
N LEU A 21 6.49 -17.30 2.35
CA LEU A 21 7.19 -18.43 1.73
C LEU A 21 6.60 -19.78 2.13
N GLY A 22 5.98 -19.88 3.31
CA GLY A 22 5.29 -21.08 3.78
C GLY A 22 3.99 -21.39 3.02
N ASP A 23 3.32 -20.37 2.49
CA ASP A 23 2.12 -20.51 1.64
C ASP A 23 2.08 -19.37 0.60
N PHE A 24 2.91 -19.54 -0.43
CA PHE A 24 3.11 -18.49 -1.44
C PHE A 24 1.90 -18.27 -2.35
N ASP A 25 1.09 -19.30 -2.57
CA ASP A 25 -0.12 -19.19 -3.38
C ASP A 25 -1.18 -18.36 -2.65
N ALA A 26 -1.33 -18.52 -1.33
CA ALA A 26 -2.16 -17.63 -0.51
C ALA A 26 -1.66 -16.18 -0.55
N PHE A 27 -0.36 -15.97 -0.47
CA PHE A 27 0.24 -14.64 -0.57
C PHE A 27 -0.06 -13.98 -1.93
N MET A 28 0.09 -14.68 -3.05
CA MET A 28 -0.22 -14.11 -4.38
C MET A 28 -1.70 -13.74 -4.52
N MET A 29 -2.61 -14.54 -3.98
CA MET A 29 -4.04 -14.22 -3.98
C MET A 29 -4.36 -12.97 -3.15
N ASP A 30 -3.70 -12.80 -2.00
CA ASP A 30 -3.81 -11.60 -1.16
C ASP A 30 -3.22 -10.37 -1.86
N HIS A 31 -2.01 -10.51 -2.43
CA HIS A 31 -1.33 -9.47 -3.19
C HIS A 31 -2.18 -8.97 -4.37
N ALA A 32 -2.71 -9.86 -5.19
CA ALA A 32 -3.59 -9.45 -6.30
C ALA A 32 -4.83 -8.69 -5.80
N ASN A 33 -5.37 -9.06 -4.64
CA ASN A 33 -6.46 -8.32 -4.04
C ASN A 33 -6.03 -6.94 -3.51
N CYS A 34 -4.80 -6.79 -3.00
CA CYS A 34 -4.25 -5.50 -2.61
C CYS A 34 -4.19 -4.53 -3.80
N GLU A 35 -3.61 -4.93 -4.94
CA GLU A 35 -3.49 -4.04 -6.11
C GLU A 35 -4.87 -3.65 -6.65
N ARG A 36 -5.77 -4.63 -6.74
CA ARG A 36 -7.16 -4.38 -7.15
C ARG A 36 -7.87 -3.39 -6.22
N LYS A 37 -7.64 -3.47 -4.91
CA LYS A 37 -8.20 -2.55 -3.91
C LYS A 37 -7.55 -1.18 -3.96
N ALA A 38 -6.24 -1.09 -4.22
CA ALA A 38 -5.52 0.17 -4.36
C ALA A 38 -6.02 0.97 -5.57
N SER A 39 -6.16 0.31 -6.73
CA SER A 39 -6.78 0.91 -7.92
C SER A 39 -8.21 1.39 -7.65
N ALA A 40 -9.04 0.55 -7.01
CA ALA A 40 -10.42 0.90 -6.65
C ALA A 40 -10.49 2.07 -5.65
N LEU A 41 -9.58 2.12 -4.68
CA LEU A 41 -9.46 3.21 -3.72
C LEU A 41 -9.16 4.53 -4.45
N ALA A 42 -8.18 4.55 -5.34
CA ALA A 42 -7.81 5.74 -6.11
C ALA A 42 -9.00 6.27 -6.94
N MET A 43 -9.72 5.40 -7.64
CA MET A 43 -10.93 5.79 -8.38
C MET A 43 -12.07 6.27 -7.46
N SER A 44 -12.21 5.68 -6.27
CA SER A 44 -13.19 6.14 -5.28
C SER A 44 -12.88 7.57 -4.79
N LEU A 45 -11.59 7.92 -4.68
CA LEU A 45 -11.15 9.26 -4.30
C LEU A 45 -11.46 10.26 -5.41
N VAL A 46 -11.23 9.91 -6.69
CA VAL A 46 -11.60 10.74 -7.85
C VAL A 46 -13.09 11.06 -7.84
N MET A 47 -13.94 10.07 -7.58
CA MET A 47 -15.39 10.27 -7.52
C MET A 47 -15.81 11.14 -6.33
N LYS A 48 -15.29 10.85 -5.13
CA LYS A 48 -15.71 11.50 -3.88
C LYS A 48 -15.21 12.94 -3.75
N TYR A 49 -14.06 13.24 -4.34
CA TYR A 49 -13.39 14.52 -4.25
C TYR A 49 -13.23 15.19 -5.63
N ALA A 50 -14.27 15.07 -6.48
CA ALA A 50 -14.31 15.67 -7.81
C ALA A 50 -14.15 17.21 -7.82
N ASP A 51 -14.35 17.87 -6.68
CA ASP A 51 -14.12 19.29 -6.44
C ASP A 51 -12.63 19.66 -6.22
N ARG A 52 -11.72 18.68 -6.26
CA ARG A 52 -10.27 18.85 -6.05
C ARG A 52 -9.50 18.59 -7.35
N PRO A 53 -9.54 19.48 -8.35
CA PRO A 53 -8.93 19.24 -9.66
C PRO A 53 -7.39 19.08 -9.62
N SER A 54 -6.74 19.58 -8.56
CA SER A 54 -5.28 19.55 -8.43
C SER A 54 -4.69 18.16 -8.18
N ILE A 55 -5.50 17.24 -7.62
CA ILE A 55 -5.09 15.88 -7.26
C ILE A 55 -5.59 14.81 -8.25
N ILE A 56 -6.68 15.10 -8.98
CA ILE A 56 -7.37 14.12 -9.83
C ILE A 56 -6.41 13.44 -10.83
N PRO A 57 -5.54 14.16 -11.57
CA PRO A 57 -4.63 13.50 -12.49
C PRO A 57 -3.74 12.45 -11.82
N GLY A 58 -3.15 12.78 -10.66
CA GLY A 58 -2.29 11.84 -9.95
C GLY A 58 -3.03 10.64 -9.37
N LEU A 59 -4.30 10.80 -8.97
CA LEU A 59 -5.13 9.67 -8.54
C LEU A 59 -5.50 8.75 -9.72
N ILE A 60 -5.72 9.31 -10.92
CA ILE A 60 -5.97 8.52 -12.13
C ILE A 60 -4.70 7.74 -12.50
N ASP A 61 -3.54 8.37 -12.47
CA ASP A 61 -2.26 7.71 -12.77
C ASP A 61 -2.02 6.51 -11.84
N VAL A 62 -2.22 6.69 -10.53
CA VAL A 62 -2.15 5.57 -9.56
C VAL A 62 -3.16 4.48 -9.89
N ALA A 63 -4.42 4.84 -10.17
CA ALA A 63 -5.44 3.84 -10.46
C ALA A 63 -5.09 2.95 -11.67
N LEU A 64 -4.43 3.54 -12.68
CA LEU A 64 -3.96 2.82 -13.87
C LEU A 64 -2.76 1.93 -13.53
N GLU A 65 -1.75 2.47 -12.85
CA GLU A 65 -0.55 1.72 -12.44
C GLU A 65 -0.91 0.51 -11.56
N GLU A 66 -1.79 0.67 -10.57
CA GLU A 66 -2.23 -0.45 -9.73
C GLU A 66 -3.06 -1.48 -10.48
N LEU A 67 -3.80 -1.06 -11.51
CA LEU A 67 -4.53 -2.00 -12.36
C LEU A 67 -3.57 -2.80 -13.25
N GLU A 68 -2.47 -2.20 -13.69
CA GLU A 68 -1.38 -2.89 -14.38
C GLU A 68 -0.67 -3.89 -13.47
N HIS A 69 -0.33 -3.50 -12.23
CA HIS A 69 0.22 -4.41 -11.21
C HIS A 69 -0.72 -5.59 -10.97
N PHE A 70 -2.02 -5.32 -10.76
CA PHE A 70 -3.03 -6.36 -10.61
C PHE A 70 -3.04 -7.32 -11.80
N GLN A 71 -3.01 -6.80 -13.03
CA GLN A 71 -3.00 -7.61 -14.24
C GLN A 71 -1.78 -8.55 -14.28
N GLN A 72 -0.60 -8.06 -13.90
CA GLN A 72 0.64 -8.85 -13.89
C GLN A 72 0.58 -9.97 -12.83
N VAL A 73 0.17 -9.66 -11.61
CA VAL A 73 0.02 -10.68 -10.55
C VAL A 73 -1.02 -11.71 -10.95
N TYR A 74 -2.13 -11.28 -11.54
CA TYR A 74 -3.19 -12.17 -12.01
C TYR A 74 -2.70 -13.13 -13.10
N GLN A 75 -1.84 -12.69 -14.02
CA GLN A 75 -1.23 -13.59 -15.02
C GLN A 75 -0.36 -14.65 -14.36
N LEU A 76 0.49 -14.27 -13.40
CA LEU A 76 1.30 -15.23 -12.63
C LEU A 76 0.44 -16.23 -11.86
N MET A 77 -0.68 -15.77 -11.30
CA MET A 77 -1.66 -16.64 -10.66
C MET A 77 -2.26 -17.65 -11.64
N GLN A 78 -2.62 -17.23 -12.86
CA GLN A 78 -3.19 -18.11 -13.88
C GLN A 78 -2.19 -19.18 -14.34
N GLU A 79 -0.92 -18.83 -14.51
CA GLU A 79 0.15 -19.79 -14.84
C GLU A 79 0.31 -20.88 -13.76
N ARG A 80 -0.05 -20.56 -12.51
CA ARG A 80 -0.04 -21.47 -11.36
C ARG A 80 -1.37 -22.20 -11.13
N GLY A 81 -2.38 -21.96 -11.96
CA GLY A 81 -3.71 -22.54 -11.79
C GLY A 81 -4.50 -21.99 -10.59
N LEU A 82 -4.12 -20.81 -10.08
CA LEU A 82 -4.79 -20.14 -8.98
C LEU A 82 -6.00 -19.33 -9.46
N GLN A 83 -6.91 -19.04 -8.54
CA GLN A 83 -8.08 -18.20 -8.77
C GLN A 83 -8.08 -17.00 -7.82
N LEU A 84 -8.80 -15.94 -8.17
CA LEU A 84 -8.99 -14.83 -7.24
C LEU A 84 -9.75 -15.32 -6.00
N ALA A 85 -9.17 -15.06 -4.84
CA ALA A 85 -9.85 -15.29 -3.58
C ALA A 85 -10.99 -14.28 -3.38
N SER A 86 -12.01 -14.70 -2.61
CA SER A 86 -13.04 -13.78 -2.15
C SER A 86 -12.42 -12.63 -1.35
N ASP A 87 -13.02 -11.44 -1.44
CA ASP A 87 -12.54 -10.28 -0.69
C ASP A 87 -12.71 -10.51 0.82
N VAL A 88 -11.59 -10.48 1.55
CA VAL A 88 -11.56 -10.59 3.01
C VAL A 88 -10.96 -9.30 3.57
N PRO A 89 -11.62 -8.67 4.57
CA PRO A 89 -11.06 -7.50 5.22
C PRO A 89 -9.69 -7.78 5.82
N ASP A 90 -8.71 -7.00 5.40
CA ASP A 90 -7.34 -7.05 5.87
C ASP A 90 -7.26 -6.49 7.31
N PRO A 91 -6.74 -7.25 8.30
CA PRO A 91 -6.65 -6.79 9.68
C PRO A 91 -5.82 -5.51 9.84
N TYR A 92 -4.71 -5.38 9.12
CA TYR A 92 -3.81 -4.22 9.17
C TYR A 92 -4.50 -2.98 8.59
N VAL A 93 -5.08 -3.09 7.40
CA VAL A 93 -5.82 -1.98 6.77
C VAL A 93 -7.04 -1.59 7.62
N LYS A 94 -7.70 -2.57 8.24
CA LYS A 94 -8.84 -2.33 9.13
C LYS A 94 -8.44 -1.51 10.35
N GLU A 95 -7.35 -1.83 11.03
CA GLU A 95 -6.89 -1.04 12.18
C GLU A 95 -6.48 0.37 11.78
N LEU A 96 -5.74 0.55 10.67
CA LEU A 96 -5.38 1.87 10.16
C LEU A 96 -6.61 2.71 9.79
N THR A 97 -7.63 2.08 9.21
CA THR A 97 -8.88 2.75 8.82
C THR A 97 -9.64 3.30 10.04
N LYS A 98 -9.52 2.67 11.22
CA LYS A 98 -10.16 3.16 12.46
C LYS A 98 -9.55 4.47 12.97
N LEU A 99 -8.30 4.76 12.61
CA LEU A 99 -7.63 5.99 13.03
C LEU A 99 -8.14 7.22 12.28
N MET A 100 -8.84 7.04 11.16
CA MET A 100 -9.24 8.11 10.26
C MET A 100 -10.36 8.98 10.86
N ARG A 101 -10.13 10.29 10.90
CA ARG A 101 -11.08 11.31 11.39
C ARG A 101 -12.31 11.43 10.50
N HIS A 102 -13.42 11.94 11.03
CA HIS A 102 -14.72 11.85 10.36
C HIS A 102 -15.11 13.07 9.50
N THR A 103 -14.56 14.26 9.76
CA THR A 103 -14.92 15.43 8.95
C THR A 103 -14.37 15.28 7.54
N ARG A 104 -15.06 15.83 6.53
CA ARG A 104 -14.74 15.60 5.11
C ARG A 104 -13.26 15.83 4.77
N ASN A 105 -12.69 16.95 5.21
CA ASN A 105 -11.31 17.33 4.86
C ASN A 105 -10.28 16.54 5.68
N GLU A 106 -10.56 16.28 6.95
CA GLU A 106 -9.67 15.46 7.78
C GLU A 106 -9.67 14.01 7.32
N ARG A 107 -10.85 13.47 6.98
CA ARG A 107 -11.03 12.13 6.40
C ARG A 107 -10.25 12.01 5.09
N PHE A 108 -10.22 13.06 4.28
CA PHE A 108 -9.45 13.12 3.04
C PHE A 108 -7.95 13.05 3.31
N ILE A 109 -7.42 13.91 4.19
CA ILE A 109 -6.01 13.89 4.60
C ILE A 109 -5.62 12.50 5.12
N ASP A 110 -6.40 11.97 6.06
CA ASP A 110 -6.09 10.67 6.68
C ASP A 110 -6.17 9.51 5.68
N GLN A 111 -7.09 9.56 4.72
CA GLN A 111 -7.21 8.51 3.71
C GLN A 111 -6.01 8.47 2.76
N LEU A 112 -5.49 9.63 2.33
CA LEU A 112 -4.29 9.71 1.50
C LEU A 112 -3.03 9.34 2.29
N LEU A 113 -2.92 9.77 3.55
CA LEU A 113 -1.80 9.39 4.42
C LEU A 113 -1.75 7.89 4.69
N VAL A 114 -2.89 7.28 5.02
CA VAL A 114 -2.96 5.82 5.23
C VAL A 114 -2.66 5.06 3.95
N ALA A 115 -3.16 5.51 2.78
CA ALA A 115 -2.77 4.92 1.50
C ALA A 115 -1.24 4.94 1.35
N SER A 116 -0.62 6.11 1.47
CA SER A 116 0.85 6.28 1.47
C SER A 116 1.58 5.32 2.42
N ILE A 117 1.07 5.13 3.64
CA ILE A 117 1.67 4.22 4.63
C ILE A 117 1.56 2.75 4.20
N ILE A 118 0.40 2.35 3.63
CA ILE A 118 0.17 0.99 3.12
C ILE A 118 1.13 0.68 1.96
N GLU A 119 1.29 1.61 1.01
CA GLU A 119 2.23 1.48 -0.11
C GLU A 119 3.68 1.37 0.39
N CYS A 120 4.09 2.22 1.34
CA CYS A 120 5.44 2.14 1.90
C CYS A 120 5.72 0.80 2.58
N ARG A 121 4.74 0.26 3.33
CA ARG A 121 4.88 -1.07 3.95
C ARG A 121 4.89 -2.18 2.89
N GLY A 122 4.06 -2.09 1.86
CA GLY A 122 4.03 -3.00 0.71
C GLY A 122 5.38 -3.02 0.01
N ALA A 123 5.91 -1.85 -0.36
CA ALA A 123 7.23 -1.68 -0.96
C ALA A 123 8.32 -2.37 -0.15
N GLU A 124 8.43 -2.06 1.16
CA GLU A 124 9.43 -2.66 2.03
C GLU A 124 9.34 -4.20 2.03
N ARG A 125 8.12 -4.74 2.16
CA ARG A 125 7.87 -6.18 2.21
C ARG A 125 8.13 -6.88 0.87
N PHE A 126 7.84 -6.25 -0.26
CA PHE A 126 8.26 -6.76 -1.56
C PHE A 126 9.78 -6.83 -1.70
N GLY A 127 10.51 -5.85 -1.16
CA GLY A 127 11.97 -5.89 -1.11
C GLY A 127 12.51 -7.08 -0.31
N LEU A 128 11.94 -7.32 0.87
CA LEU A 128 12.29 -8.49 1.70
C LEU A 128 11.96 -9.81 1.00
N LEU A 129 10.76 -9.91 0.42
CA LEU A 129 10.31 -11.10 -0.29
C LEU A 129 11.19 -11.39 -1.52
N ALA A 130 11.48 -10.38 -2.34
CA ALA A 130 12.35 -10.51 -3.51
C ALA A 130 13.76 -11.01 -3.13
N ALA A 131 14.29 -10.56 -1.98
CA ALA A 131 15.58 -11.03 -1.50
C ALA A 131 15.56 -12.52 -1.13
N ALA A 132 14.45 -13.01 -0.57
CA ALA A 132 14.28 -14.37 -0.07
C ALA A 132 13.78 -15.38 -1.12
N LEU A 133 13.15 -14.93 -2.20
CA LEU A 133 12.62 -15.80 -3.25
C LEU A 133 13.73 -16.58 -4.00
N PRO A 134 13.61 -17.92 -4.11
CA PRO A 134 14.59 -18.73 -4.83
C PRO A 134 14.42 -18.68 -6.36
N ASP A 135 13.19 -18.44 -6.82
CA ASP A 135 12.86 -18.38 -8.25
C ASP A 135 13.34 -17.04 -8.85
N PRO A 136 14.23 -17.05 -9.86
CA PRO A 136 14.78 -15.82 -10.45
C PRO A 136 13.74 -14.92 -11.12
N GLN A 137 12.69 -15.50 -11.71
CA GLN A 137 11.64 -14.74 -12.40
C GLN A 137 10.76 -14.00 -11.39
N LEU A 138 10.32 -14.68 -10.34
CA LEU A 138 9.57 -14.05 -9.25
C LEU A 138 10.42 -13.02 -8.50
N LYS A 139 11.69 -13.32 -8.26
CA LYS A 139 12.62 -12.37 -7.67
C LYS A 139 12.73 -11.09 -8.48
N ALA A 140 12.87 -11.19 -9.80
CA ALA A 140 12.90 -10.03 -10.69
C ALA A 140 11.58 -9.26 -10.63
N PHE A 141 10.44 -9.97 -10.69
CA PHE A 141 9.10 -9.37 -10.60
C PHE A 141 8.91 -8.54 -9.31
N TYR A 142 9.13 -9.14 -8.14
CA TYR A 142 8.98 -8.44 -6.86
C TYR A 142 10.04 -7.34 -6.63
N SER A 143 11.22 -7.47 -7.25
CA SER A 143 12.23 -6.39 -7.22
C SER A 143 11.80 -5.17 -8.02
N GLU A 144 11.11 -5.35 -9.16
CA GLU A 144 10.59 -4.23 -9.95
C GLU A 144 9.36 -3.61 -9.27
N LEU A 145 8.45 -4.41 -8.73
CA LEU A 145 7.33 -3.91 -7.92
C LEU A 145 7.82 -3.06 -6.74
N HIS A 146 8.78 -3.56 -5.95
CA HIS A 146 9.39 -2.78 -4.87
C HIS A 146 9.82 -1.37 -5.30
N LYS A 147 10.42 -1.22 -6.50
CA LYS A 147 10.85 0.09 -7.03
C LYS A 147 9.68 0.97 -7.48
N ALA A 148 8.61 0.38 -8.00
CA ALA A 148 7.40 1.10 -8.38
C ALA A 148 6.70 1.66 -7.13
N GLU A 149 6.48 0.80 -6.13
CA GLU A 149 5.76 1.08 -4.88
C GLU A 149 6.43 2.17 -4.02
N ILE A 150 7.77 2.25 -4.01
CA ILE A 150 8.49 3.36 -3.36
C ILE A 150 8.01 4.73 -3.89
N LYS A 151 7.68 4.82 -5.18
CA LYS A 151 7.21 6.07 -5.77
C LYS A 151 5.79 6.39 -5.29
N HIS A 152 4.92 5.38 -5.23
CA HIS A 152 3.53 5.53 -4.77
C HIS A 152 3.44 5.92 -3.30
N GLY A 153 4.29 5.32 -2.46
CA GLY A 153 4.39 5.66 -1.04
C GLY A 153 4.60 7.15 -0.76
N HIS A 154 5.25 7.88 -1.67
CA HIS A 154 5.43 9.33 -1.54
C HIS A 154 4.41 10.16 -2.34
N LEU A 155 3.72 9.56 -3.31
CA LEU A 155 2.81 10.26 -4.20
C LEU A 155 1.61 10.84 -3.46
N PHE A 156 0.93 10.08 -2.58
CA PHE A 156 -0.25 10.62 -1.90
C PHE A 156 0.07 11.81 -0.98
N VAL A 157 1.23 11.79 -0.31
CA VAL A 157 1.74 12.95 0.45
C VAL A 157 2.00 14.13 -0.49
N HIS A 158 2.62 13.90 -1.65
CA HIS A 158 2.79 14.96 -2.66
C HIS A 158 1.46 15.54 -3.14
N LEU A 159 0.43 14.72 -3.31
CA LEU A 159 -0.91 15.19 -3.67
C LEU A 159 -1.52 16.05 -2.56
N LEU A 160 -1.35 15.66 -1.29
CA LEU A 160 -1.81 16.46 -0.14
C LEU A 160 -1.11 17.82 -0.08
N LEU A 161 0.20 17.87 -0.31
CA LEU A 161 0.99 19.11 -0.26
C LEU A 161 0.65 20.10 -1.38
N LYS A 162 -0.13 19.70 -2.41
CA LYS A 162 -0.70 20.63 -3.38
C LYS A 162 -1.86 21.45 -2.82
N GLU A 163 -2.53 20.95 -1.78
CA GLU A 163 -3.77 21.54 -1.25
C GLU A 163 -3.66 21.98 0.21
N TYR A 164 -2.71 21.44 0.97
CA TYR A 164 -2.53 21.71 2.38
C TYR A 164 -1.06 22.07 2.69
N PRO A 165 -0.83 22.97 3.66
CA PRO A 165 0.50 23.27 4.13
C PRO A 165 1.12 22.08 4.90
N GLU A 166 2.45 22.03 4.93
CA GLU A 166 3.23 20.96 5.58
C GLU A 166 2.88 20.76 7.06
N ASP A 167 2.56 21.85 7.78
CA ASP A 167 2.22 21.84 9.20
C ASP A 167 0.84 21.23 9.50
N GLN A 168 0.01 20.98 8.48
CA GLN A 168 -1.24 20.21 8.60
C GLN A 168 -1.08 18.74 8.19
N VAL A 169 -0.10 18.43 7.34
CA VAL A 169 0.10 17.08 6.78
C VAL A 169 1.06 16.27 7.63
N TYR A 170 2.26 16.80 7.92
CA TYR A 170 3.31 16.02 8.55
C TYR A 170 3.06 15.63 10.00
N PRO A 171 2.52 16.50 10.89
CA PRO A 171 2.23 16.08 12.26
C PRO A 171 1.24 14.92 12.30
N ARG A 172 0.24 14.94 11.41
CA ARG A 172 -0.73 13.84 11.29
C ARG A 172 -0.10 12.58 10.71
N CYS A 173 0.79 12.72 9.72
CA CYS A 173 1.52 11.61 9.16
C CYS A 173 2.36 10.90 10.23
N GLU A 174 3.08 11.66 11.06
CA GLU A 174 3.89 11.12 12.15
C GLU A 174 3.06 10.38 13.20
N GLU A 175 1.88 10.93 13.54
CA GLU A 175 0.93 10.26 14.43
C GLU A 175 0.47 8.91 13.86
N LEU A 176 0.03 8.89 12.60
CA LEU A 176 -0.43 7.66 11.94
C LEU A 176 0.68 6.61 11.82
N MET A 177 1.92 7.02 11.58
CA MET A 177 3.06 6.10 11.48
C MET A 177 3.47 5.53 12.84
N ALA A 178 3.33 6.30 13.91
CA ALA A 178 3.54 5.80 15.27
C ALA A 178 2.48 4.74 15.64
N GLU A 179 1.23 4.93 15.23
CA GLU A 179 0.18 3.90 15.41
C GLU A 179 0.38 2.69 14.48
N GLU A 180 0.79 2.91 13.23
CA GLU A 180 1.09 1.82 12.29
C GLU A 180 2.14 0.85 12.85
N SER A 181 3.21 1.37 13.45
CA SER A 181 4.25 0.55 14.09
C SER A 181 3.65 -0.38 15.15
N ARG A 182 2.74 0.13 16.00
CA ARG A 182 2.08 -0.68 17.03
C ARG A 182 1.12 -1.70 16.43
N ILE A 183 0.37 -1.31 15.39
CA ILE A 183 -0.54 -2.20 14.67
C ILE A 183 0.24 -3.37 14.07
N MET A 184 1.32 -3.06 13.34
CA MET A 184 2.17 -4.06 12.69
C MET A 184 2.75 -5.06 13.71
N GLU A 185 3.24 -4.58 14.85
CA GLU A 185 3.79 -5.43 15.91
C GLU A 185 2.73 -6.28 16.63
N SER A 186 1.47 -5.83 16.65
CA SER A 186 0.38 -6.54 17.32
C SER A 186 -0.25 -7.66 16.51
N LEU A 187 -0.06 -7.66 15.19
CA LEU A 187 -0.72 -8.58 14.28
C LEU A 187 0.12 -9.85 14.05
N PRO A 188 -0.52 -11.03 13.91
CA PRO A 188 0.19 -12.25 13.59
C PRO A 188 0.72 -12.20 12.15
N ARG A 189 1.87 -12.83 11.92
CA ARG A 189 2.38 -13.07 10.57
C ARG A 189 1.46 -14.05 9.85
N ARG A 190 1.16 -13.76 8.59
CA ARG A 190 0.29 -14.54 7.71
C ARG A 190 0.84 -14.51 6.28
N PRO A 191 0.46 -15.45 5.40
CA PRO A 191 0.84 -15.42 3.99
C PRO A 191 0.07 -14.32 3.25
N ALA A 192 0.40 -13.07 3.53
CA ALA A 192 -0.26 -11.88 3.01
C ALA A 192 0.67 -10.69 3.05
N LEU A 193 0.38 -9.66 2.25
CA LEU A 193 1.22 -8.48 2.14
C LEU A 193 1.23 -7.65 3.43
N HIS A 194 0.11 -7.57 4.17
CA HIS A 194 -0.06 -6.71 5.35
C HIS A 194 -0.33 -7.46 6.67
#